data_AF-A0A2S2Q2A4-F1
#
_entry.id   AF-A0A2S2Q2A4-F1
#
_cell.length_a   1.000
_cell.length_b   1.000
_cell.length_c   1.000
_cell.angle_alpha   90.00
_cell.angle_beta   90.00
_cell.angle_gamma   90.00
#
_symmetry.space_group_name_H-M   'P 1'
#
loop_
_entity.id
_entity.type
_entity.pdbx_description
1 polymer ?
#
loop_
_entity_poly.entity_id
_entity_poly.type
_entity_poly.pdbx_seq_one_letter_code
_entity_poly.pdbx_strand_id
1 'polypeptide(L)'
;FLIYKQRMRASANVIKFNSYGDIKWNSEFENLAVDITKKWKDTATCLNLIVDHFYDSILDKSFYKSITGIPLFKTLVNDSEDLISPKFQTLQVLKMVRKEGCNMNIIFMLNADQTIRLLKFSDKHRLLDSRTKFMLLHDRRLFTKQYHTLWTKIINVVFIRKYRFKELYELSTVPYPAPIKGVLITLRLDLWNKRKFQKQTDLYRDKVSNLQGNSLKVVTFNYIPSAIKNMLTNENDENSGYNKGLEIEVL
;
A
#
# COMPACT_ATOMS: atom_id res chain seq x y z
N PHE A 1 24.78 14.76 -13.14
CA PHE A 1 25.24 13.52 -12.49
C PHE A 1 25.85 13.86 -11.15
N LEU A 2 25.14 13.59 -10.05
CA LEU A 2 25.68 13.69 -8.68
C LEU A 2 24.92 12.66 -7.83
N ILE A 3 25.57 11.51 -7.63
CA ILE A 3 25.12 10.43 -6.75
C ILE A 3 25.57 10.80 -5.33
N TYR A 4 24.64 11.10 -4.43
CA TYR A 4 24.95 11.25 -3.01
C TYR A 4 25.04 9.87 -2.36
N LYS A 5 26.27 9.35 -2.28
CA LYS A 5 26.63 8.22 -1.39
C LYS A 5 26.78 8.80 0.02
N GLN A 6 25.69 8.88 0.77
CA GLN A 6 25.70 9.49 2.10
C GLN A 6 26.33 8.54 3.13
N ARG A 7 27.50 8.93 3.64
CA ARG A 7 28.24 8.27 4.72
C ARG A 7 27.64 8.76 6.05
N MET A 8 27.03 7.87 6.82
CA MET A 8 26.43 8.19 8.12
C MET A 8 27.47 8.74 9.10
N ARG A 9 27.25 9.96 9.61
CA ARG A 9 27.83 10.45 10.86
C ARG A 9 26.70 10.58 11.88
N ALA A 10 26.75 9.74 12.90
CA ALA A 10 25.87 9.84 14.05
C ALA A 10 26.28 11.06 14.89
N SER A 11 25.37 12.02 15.08
CA SER A 11 25.48 13.03 16.11
C SER A 11 24.50 12.64 17.22
N ALA A 12 25.05 12.31 18.38
CA ALA A 12 24.31 11.92 19.56
C ALA A 12 23.82 13.16 20.29
N ASN A 13 22.51 13.33 20.39
CA ASN A 13 21.87 14.07 21.47
C ASN A 13 20.69 13.23 21.95
N VAL A 14 20.98 12.37 22.93
CA VAL A 14 20.01 11.47 23.56
C VAL A 14 19.39 12.21 24.74
N ILE A 15 18.16 12.69 24.57
CA ILE A 15 17.28 13.01 25.70
C ILE A 15 16.58 11.69 26.07
N LYS A 16 17.00 11.09 27.19
CA LYS A 16 16.40 9.86 27.73
C LYS A 16 15.05 10.18 28.36
N PHE A 17 13.98 9.57 27.85
CA PHE A 17 12.76 9.31 28.61
C PHE A 17 12.63 7.79 28.83
N ASN A 18 12.61 7.38 30.09
CA ASN A 18 12.42 5.99 30.50
C ASN A 18 10.93 5.62 30.50
N SER A 19 10.58 4.53 29.81
CA SER A 19 9.37 3.74 30.05
C SER A 19 9.61 2.33 29.51
N TYR A 20 9.74 1.36 30.41
CA TYR A 20 10.06 -0.04 30.09
C TYR A 20 9.04 -0.71 29.14
N GLY A 21 7.84 -0.13 28.95
CA GLY A 21 6.83 -0.61 28.00
C GLY A 21 7.05 -0.17 26.55
N ASP A 22 7.69 0.98 26.33
CA ASP A 22 7.88 1.56 24.99
C ASP A 22 9.07 0.89 24.25
N ILE A 23 10.11 0.52 25.00
CA ILE A 23 11.30 -0.16 24.44
C ILE A 23 10.91 -1.52 23.82
N LYS A 24 10.02 -2.28 24.48
CA LYS A 24 9.57 -3.60 24.00
C LYS A 24 8.67 -3.49 22.77
N TRP A 25 7.88 -2.42 22.67
CA TRP A 25 7.02 -2.21 21.52
C TRP A 25 7.83 -1.93 20.25
N ASN A 26 8.88 -1.11 20.37
CA ASN A 26 9.76 -0.76 19.27
C ASN A 26 10.46 -2.00 18.70
N SER A 27 11.00 -2.88 19.56
CA SER A 27 11.67 -4.09 19.10
C SER A 27 10.72 -5.06 18.39
N GLU A 28 9.49 -5.24 18.89
CA GLU A 28 8.55 -6.20 18.28
C GLU A 28 8.02 -5.74 16.93
N PHE A 29 7.82 -4.43 16.72
CA PHE A 29 7.43 -3.91 15.41
C PHE A 29 8.55 -4.08 14.38
N GLU A 30 9.79 -3.76 14.75
CA GLU A 30 10.94 -3.99 13.88
C GLU A 30 11.08 -5.48 13.54
N ASN A 31 10.92 -6.34 14.54
CA ASN A 31 10.96 -7.79 14.37
C ASN A 31 9.93 -8.28 13.34
N LEU A 32 8.70 -7.78 13.43
CA LEU A 32 7.65 -8.05 12.45
C LEU A 32 8.05 -7.53 11.06
N ALA A 33 8.54 -6.29 10.95
CA ALA A 33 8.94 -5.72 9.67
C ALA A 33 10.03 -6.57 8.99
N VAL A 34 11.03 -7.03 9.75
CA VAL A 34 12.08 -7.95 9.29
C VAL A 34 11.52 -9.30 8.85
N ASP A 35 10.57 -9.87 9.59
CA ASP A 35 10.00 -11.16 9.23
C ASP A 35 9.09 -11.07 8.00
N ILE A 36 8.43 -9.93 7.81
CA ILE A 36 7.68 -9.65 6.59
C ILE A 36 8.64 -9.46 5.40
N THR A 37 9.79 -8.79 5.57
CA THR A 37 10.73 -8.58 4.45
C THR A 37 11.17 -9.91 3.82
N LYS A 38 11.40 -10.94 4.64
CA LYS A 38 11.71 -12.30 4.17
C LYS A 38 10.64 -12.89 3.24
N LYS A 39 9.37 -12.50 3.38
CA LYS A 39 8.27 -13.02 2.54
C LYS A 39 8.19 -12.38 1.15
N TRP A 40 8.78 -11.20 0.94
CA TRP A 40 8.65 -10.48 -0.33
C TRP A 40 9.98 -10.07 -0.97
N LYS A 41 11.10 -10.20 -0.25
CA LYS A 41 12.44 -9.79 -0.67
C LYS A 41 12.80 -10.25 -2.07
N ASP A 42 12.57 -11.53 -2.37
CA ASP A 42 12.97 -12.15 -3.64
C ASP A 42 12.14 -11.65 -4.83
N THR A 43 11.01 -11.00 -4.57
CA THR A 43 10.13 -10.43 -5.60
C THR A 43 10.28 -8.91 -5.75
N ALA A 44 11.09 -8.25 -4.92
CA ALA A 44 11.20 -6.80 -4.92
C ALA A 44 12.26 -6.31 -5.91
N THR A 45 11.87 -5.43 -6.83
CA THR A 45 12.79 -4.77 -7.77
C THR A 45 13.45 -3.55 -7.13
N CYS A 46 12.66 -2.72 -6.46
CA CYS A 46 13.11 -1.69 -5.54
C CYS A 46 12.04 -1.41 -4.48
N LEU A 47 12.48 -0.80 -3.38
CA LEU A 47 11.66 -0.48 -2.23
C LEU A 47 11.52 1.03 -2.09
N ASN A 48 10.28 1.51 -2.08
CA ASN A 48 9.93 2.84 -1.61
C ASN A 48 9.50 2.77 -0.14
N LEU A 49 10.27 3.40 0.74
CA LEU A 49 10.04 3.46 2.17
C LEU A 49 9.69 4.90 2.56
N ILE A 50 8.43 5.11 2.94
CA ILE A 50 7.91 6.40 3.40
C ILE A 50 7.60 6.26 4.89
N VAL A 51 8.30 7.02 5.72
CA VAL A 51 8.18 6.93 7.19
C VAL A 51 8.07 8.30 7.82
N ASP A 52 7.40 8.39 8.96
CA ASP A 52 7.49 9.56 9.84
C ASP A 52 8.69 9.42 10.80
N HIS A 53 8.94 10.46 11.60
CA HIS A 53 10.04 10.45 12.59
C HIS A 53 9.92 9.34 13.63
N PHE A 54 8.71 8.93 13.97
CA PHE A 54 8.47 7.90 14.97
C PHE A 54 8.88 6.52 14.45
N TYR A 55 8.38 6.10 13.29
CA TYR A 55 8.76 4.82 12.69
C TYR A 55 10.20 4.82 12.19
N ASP A 56 10.74 5.96 11.80
CA ASP A 56 12.17 6.09 11.50
C ASP A 56 13.04 5.74 12.71
N SER A 57 12.62 6.13 13.92
CA SER A 57 13.34 5.81 15.16
C SER A 57 13.23 4.35 15.60
N ILE A 58 12.22 3.63 15.09
CA ILE A 58 11.96 2.21 15.41
C ILE A 58 12.69 1.28 14.44
N LEU A 59 12.79 1.66 13.17
CA LEU A 59 13.47 0.87 12.16
C LEU A 59 14.99 1.02 12.30
N ASP A 60 15.63 0.02 12.91
CA ASP A 60 17.06 0.03 13.15
C ASP A 60 17.82 -0.78 12.07
N LYS A 61 19.12 -0.98 12.32
CA LYS A 61 20.06 -1.72 11.48
C LYS A 61 19.58 -3.12 11.13
N SER A 62 18.75 -3.77 11.95
CA SER A 62 18.27 -5.12 11.64
C SER A 62 17.30 -5.11 10.45
N PHE A 63 16.39 -4.14 10.41
CA PHE A 63 15.52 -3.90 9.26
C PHE A 63 16.33 -3.57 8.00
N TYR A 64 17.24 -2.60 8.08
CA TYR A 64 18.06 -2.21 6.92
C TYR A 64 18.97 -3.34 6.43
N LYS A 65 19.49 -4.17 7.33
CA LYS A 65 20.23 -5.37 6.96
C LYS A 65 19.34 -6.37 6.22
N SER A 66 18.08 -6.53 6.64
CA SER A 66 17.15 -7.46 5.98
C SER A 66 16.87 -7.10 4.51
N ILE A 67 16.82 -5.81 4.19
CA ILE A 67 16.58 -5.29 2.82
C ILE A 67 17.87 -5.04 2.02
N THR A 68 19.03 -5.43 2.55
CA THR A 68 20.30 -5.35 1.82
C THR A 68 20.20 -6.07 0.48
N GLY A 69 20.65 -5.38 -0.58
CA GLY A 69 20.59 -5.85 -1.97
C GLY A 69 19.42 -5.30 -2.77
N ILE A 70 18.43 -4.69 -2.11
CA ILE A 70 17.30 -4.03 -2.79
C ILE A 70 17.57 -2.52 -2.86
N PRO A 71 17.47 -1.87 -4.03
CA PRO A 71 17.52 -0.41 -4.12
C PRO A 71 16.44 0.24 -3.25
N LEU A 72 16.84 1.19 -2.39
CA LEU A 72 15.97 1.82 -1.41
C LEU A 72 15.79 3.31 -1.72
N PHE A 73 14.54 3.73 -1.87
CA PHE A 73 14.12 5.13 -1.88
C PHE A 73 13.47 5.43 -0.54
N LYS A 74 14.15 6.20 0.31
CA LYS A 74 13.64 6.56 1.63
C LYS A 74 13.12 8.00 1.62
N THR A 75 11.89 8.19 2.08
CA THR A 75 11.27 9.48 2.30
C THR A 75 10.94 9.62 3.78
N LEU A 76 11.54 10.60 4.44
CA LEU A 76 11.20 10.96 5.81
C LEU A 76 10.19 12.12 5.77
N VAL A 77 8.97 11.85 6.19
CA VAL A 77 7.87 12.82 6.24
C VAL A 77 7.93 13.55 7.57
N ASN A 78 7.87 14.88 7.51
CA ASN A 78 7.76 15.70 8.70
C ASN A 78 6.29 15.79 9.16
N ASP A 79 6.06 15.78 10.47
CA ASP A 79 4.71 15.88 11.06
C ASP A 79 3.96 17.15 10.62
N SER A 80 4.68 18.22 10.31
CA SER A 80 4.14 19.49 9.82
C SER A 80 3.89 19.53 8.30
N GLU A 81 4.32 18.52 7.55
CA GLU A 81 4.18 18.50 6.09
C GLU A 81 2.75 18.15 5.67
N ASP A 82 2.18 18.94 4.77
CA ASP A 82 0.91 18.63 4.14
C ASP A 82 1.12 17.77 2.88
N LEU A 83 0.74 16.51 2.96
CA LEU A 83 0.90 15.55 1.86
C LEU A 83 -0.17 15.67 0.76
N ILE A 84 -1.08 16.64 0.86
CA ILE A 84 -1.91 17.08 -0.28
C ILE A 84 -1.06 17.90 -1.26
N SER A 85 -0.03 18.59 -0.77
CA SER A 85 0.93 19.37 -1.56
C SER A 85 2.32 19.15 -0.97
N PRO A 86 2.92 17.96 -1.22
CA PRO A 86 4.16 17.56 -0.58
C PRO A 86 5.30 18.51 -0.96
N LYS A 87 6.28 18.63 -0.07
CA LYS A 87 7.48 19.45 -0.31
C LYS A 87 8.21 18.94 -1.55
N PHE A 88 9.01 19.83 -2.15
CA PHE A 88 9.79 19.51 -3.35
C PHE A 88 10.64 18.25 -3.17
N GLN A 89 11.26 18.05 -1.99
CA GLN A 89 12.08 16.86 -1.70
C GLN A 89 11.26 15.56 -1.77
N THR A 90 10.16 15.49 -1.04
CA THR A 90 9.19 14.38 -1.07
C THR A 90 8.72 14.11 -2.50
N LEU A 91 8.34 15.16 -3.24
CA LEU A 91 7.87 15.05 -4.62
C LEU A 91 8.96 14.50 -5.57
N GLN A 92 10.22 14.93 -5.41
CA GLN A 92 11.33 14.44 -6.24
C GLN A 92 11.57 12.95 -6.00
N VAL A 93 11.57 12.50 -4.74
CA VAL A 93 11.74 11.08 -4.43
C VAL A 93 10.59 10.26 -5.03
N LEU A 94 9.34 10.70 -4.88
CA LEU A 94 8.19 10.02 -5.48
C LEU A 94 8.27 9.95 -7.02
N LYS A 95 8.77 11.00 -7.68
CA LYS A 95 9.01 11.00 -9.13
C LYS A 95 10.11 10.02 -9.52
N MET A 96 11.18 9.92 -8.73
CA MET A 96 12.25 8.93 -8.95
C MET A 96 11.73 7.52 -8.77
N VAL A 97 11.01 7.24 -7.69
CA VAL A 97 10.36 5.93 -7.43
C VAL A 97 9.50 5.50 -8.60
N ARG A 98 8.68 6.42 -9.14
CA ARG A 98 7.87 6.16 -10.33
C ARG A 98 8.73 5.83 -11.54
N LYS A 99 9.79 6.61 -11.78
CA LYS A 99 10.69 6.44 -12.92
C LYS A 99 11.39 5.08 -12.89
N GLU A 100 11.81 4.65 -11.71
CA GLU A 100 12.50 3.37 -11.49
C GLU A 100 11.53 2.17 -11.41
N GLY A 101 10.21 2.42 -11.30
CA GLY A 101 9.19 1.38 -11.33
C GLY A 101 9.20 0.48 -10.09
N CYS A 102 9.39 1.06 -8.89
CA CYS A 102 9.40 0.25 -7.67
C CYS A 102 8.09 -0.48 -7.43
N ASN A 103 8.20 -1.80 -7.22
CA ASN A 103 7.06 -2.68 -7.05
C ASN A 103 6.70 -2.94 -5.58
N MET A 104 7.45 -2.39 -4.61
CA MET A 104 7.17 -2.46 -3.19
C MET A 104 7.13 -1.06 -2.56
N ASN A 105 6.04 -0.76 -1.87
CA ASN A 105 5.78 0.49 -1.17
C ASN A 105 5.46 0.22 0.29
N ILE A 106 6.32 0.65 1.20
CA ILE A 106 6.09 0.61 2.65
C ILE A 106 5.84 2.03 3.11
N ILE A 107 4.66 2.28 3.71
CA ILE A 107 4.29 3.58 4.26
C ILE A 107 3.93 3.41 5.73
N PHE A 108 4.85 3.78 6.61
CA PHE A 108 4.64 3.76 8.06
C PHE A 108 4.59 5.18 8.60
N MET A 109 3.38 5.70 8.68
CA MET A 109 3.08 6.99 9.31
C MET A 109 1.99 6.79 10.36
N LEU A 110 2.24 7.30 11.56
CA LEU A 110 1.32 7.26 12.70
C LEU A 110 0.04 8.05 12.37
N ASN A 111 0.16 9.13 11.60
CA ASN A 111 -0.98 9.92 11.18
C ASN A 111 -1.62 9.37 9.90
N ALA A 112 -2.76 8.69 10.07
CA ALA A 112 -3.51 8.14 8.94
C ALA A 112 -4.06 9.20 7.97
N ASP A 113 -4.33 10.42 8.44
CA ASP A 113 -4.81 11.50 7.57
C ASP A 113 -3.71 11.93 6.60
N GLN A 114 -2.46 12.01 7.05
CA GLN A 114 -1.30 12.21 6.18
C GLN A 114 -1.14 11.07 5.18
N THR A 115 -1.26 9.81 5.63
CA THR A 115 -1.24 8.64 4.74
C THR A 115 -2.28 8.74 3.62
N ILE A 116 -3.52 9.10 3.94
CA ILE A 116 -4.57 9.23 2.92
C ILE A 116 -4.29 10.39 1.99
N ARG A 117 -3.86 11.54 2.51
CA ARG A 117 -3.52 12.72 1.70
C ARG A 117 -2.42 12.39 0.69
N LEU A 118 -1.38 11.68 1.13
CA LEU A 118 -0.32 11.18 0.27
C LEU A 118 -0.84 10.24 -0.81
N LEU A 119 -1.69 9.26 -0.44
CA LEU A 119 -2.25 8.31 -1.39
C LEU A 119 -3.15 9.00 -2.42
N LYS A 120 -3.97 9.97 -1.99
CA LYS A 120 -4.79 10.80 -2.89
C LYS A 120 -3.96 11.63 -3.84
N PHE A 121 -2.94 12.31 -3.32
CA PHE A 121 -2.03 13.10 -4.13
C PHE A 121 -1.32 12.21 -5.17
N SER A 122 -0.89 11.02 -4.74
CA SER A 122 -0.24 10.04 -5.59
C SER A 122 -1.17 9.46 -6.66
N ASP A 123 -2.43 9.16 -6.34
CA ASP A 123 -3.44 8.71 -7.32
C ASP A 123 -3.73 9.81 -8.34
N LYS A 124 -3.93 11.06 -7.88
CA LYS A 124 -4.19 12.22 -8.75
C LYS A 124 -3.06 12.48 -9.74
N HIS A 125 -1.80 12.39 -9.30
CA HIS A 125 -0.63 12.67 -10.13
C HIS A 125 0.05 11.41 -10.69
N ARG A 126 -0.55 10.24 -10.47
CA ARG A 126 -0.04 8.91 -10.87
C ARG A 126 1.38 8.64 -10.38
N LEU A 127 1.75 9.10 -9.18
CA LEU A 127 3.12 8.98 -8.63
C LEU A 127 3.43 7.59 -8.09
N LEU A 128 2.43 6.92 -7.52
CA LEU A 128 2.55 5.55 -7.05
C LEU A 128 1.64 4.67 -7.91
N ASP A 129 2.20 3.58 -8.45
CA ASP A 129 1.43 2.62 -9.22
C ASP A 129 0.59 1.74 -8.27
N SER A 130 -0.72 1.72 -8.46
CA SER A 130 -1.68 0.98 -7.64
C SER A 130 -1.58 -0.54 -7.78
N ARG A 131 -0.89 -1.04 -8.81
CA ARG A 131 -0.63 -2.47 -9.03
C ARG A 131 0.49 -3.01 -8.14
N THR A 132 1.34 -2.13 -7.63
CA THR A 132 2.46 -2.48 -6.76
C THR A 132 1.99 -2.98 -5.40
N LYS A 133 2.90 -3.58 -4.64
CA LYS A 133 2.63 -4.13 -3.31
C LYS A 133 2.75 -3.02 -2.28
N PHE A 134 1.70 -2.81 -1.48
CA PHE A 134 1.65 -1.80 -0.42
C PHE A 134 1.64 -2.43 0.96
N MET A 135 2.38 -1.83 1.87
CA MET A 135 2.36 -2.16 3.29
C MET A 135 2.08 -0.89 4.09
N LEU A 136 0.96 -0.89 4.83
CA LEU A 136 0.45 0.27 5.54
C LEU A 136 0.15 -0.09 7.00
N LEU A 137 0.10 0.93 7.85
CA LEU A 137 -0.44 0.77 9.20
C LEU A 137 -1.97 0.78 9.14
N HIS A 138 -2.59 -0.11 9.89
CA HIS A 138 -4.04 -0.19 9.96
C HIS A 138 -4.60 0.95 10.82
N ASP A 139 -5.36 1.85 10.20
CA ASP A 139 -6.17 2.86 10.89
C ASP A 139 -7.59 2.88 10.32
N ARG A 140 -8.60 3.01 11.17
CA ARG A 140 -10.01 3.05 10.77
C ARG A 140 -10.33 4.21 9.84
N ARG A 141 -9.62 5.34 9.96
CA ARG A 141 -9.79 6.54 9.12
C ARG A 141 -9.51 6.25 7.64
N LEU A 142 -8.60 5.30 7.35
CA LEU A 142 -8.30 4.84 6.00
C LEU A 142 -9.55 4.29 5.29
N PHE A 143 -10.47 3.67 6.03
CA PHE A 143 -11.61 2.91 5.49
C PHE A 143 -12.92 3.68 5.48
N THR A 144 -12.87 5.00 5.65
CA THR A 144 -14.07 5.85 5.55
C THR A 144 -14.60 5.86 4.10
N LYS A 145 -15.92 6.01 3.94
CA LYS A 145 -16.63 5.90 2.66
C LYS A 145 -16.04 6.77 1.55
N GLN A 146 -15.59 7.98 1.91
CA GLN A 146 -14.93 8.93 1.02
C GLN A 146 -13.62 8.44 0.38
N TYR A 147 -13.01 7.37 0.90
CA TYR A 147 -11.74 6.82 0.41
C TYR A 147 -11.87 5.42 -0.17
N HIS A 148 -13.09 4.86 -0.25
CA HIS A 148 -13.31 3.51 -0.79
C HIS A 148 -12.82 3.35 -2.22
N THR A 149 -12.91 4.41 -3.03
CA THR A 149 -12.42 4.44 -4.41
C THR A 149 -10.90 4.31 -4.54
N LEU A 150 -10.12 4.66 -3.51
CA LEU A 150 -8.68 4.38 -3.50
C LEU A 150 -8.43 2.89 -3.36
N TRP A 151 -9.18 2.24 -2.47
CA TRP A 151 -9.02 0.82 -2.16
C TRP A 151 -9.57 -0.12 -3.24
N THR A 152 -10.44 0.37 -4.13
CA THR A 152 -10.79 -0.39 -5.36
C THR A 152 -9.63 -0.43 -6.35
N LYS A 153 -8.70 0.54 -6.32
CA LYS A 153 -7.52 0.59 -7.20
C LYS A 153 -6.31 -0.09 -6.57
N ILE A 154 -6.08 0.12 -5.27
CA ILE A 154 -4.94 -0.43 -4.52
C ILE A 154 -5.34 -1.78 -3.91
N ILE A 155 -5.29 -2.83 -4.73
CA ILE A 155 -5.74 -4.18 -4.36
C ILE A 155 -4.68 -4.93 -3.53
N ASN A 156 -3.40 -4.76 -3.89
CA ASN A 156 -2.26 -5.46 -3.32
C ASN A 156 -1.74 -4.74 -2.07
N VAL A 157 -2.56 -4.61 -1.04
CA VAL A 157 -2.21 -3.90 0.19
C VAL A 157 -2.31 -4.78 1.42
N VAL A 158 -1.32 -4.68 2.31
CA VAL A 158 -1.30 -5.35 3.62
C VAL A 158 -1.29 -4.28 4.70
N PHE A 159 -2.28 -4.34 5.58
CA PHE A 159 -2.38 -3.49 6.76
C PHE A 159 -1.87 -4.21 7.99
N ILE A 160 -1.02 -3.53 8.76
CA ILE A 160 -0.48 -4.01 10.03
C ILE A 160 -1.26 -3.38 11.18
N ARG A 161 -1.85 -4.20 12.04
CA ARG A 161 -2.57 -3.76 13.23
C ARG A 161 -1.99 -4.39 14.50
N LYS A 162 -1.59 -3.59 15.48
CA LYS A 162 -1.25 -4.10 16.81
C LYS A 162 -2.49 -4.26 17.69
N TYR A 163 -2.58 -5.35 18.44
CA TYR A 163 -3.53 -5.47 19.54
C TYR A 163 -3.04 -4.70 20.78
N ARG A 164 -3.90 -3.85 21.37
CA ARG A 164 -3.52 -2.99 22.50
C ARG A 164 -2.98 -3.75 23.71
N PHE A 165 -3.56 -4.91 24.01
CA PHE A 165 -3.29 -5.67 25.24
C PHE A 165 -2.59 -7.01 25.00
N LYS A 166 -2.16 -7.30 23.77
CA LYS A 166 -1.48 -8.54 23.41
C LYS A 166 -0.26 -8.21 22.56
N GLU A 167 0.81 -8.98 22.72
CA GLU A 167 1.99 -8.94 21.85
C GLU A 167 1.68 -9.65 20.52
N LEU A 168 0.64 -9.17 19.86
CA LEU A 168 0.04 -9.79 18.70
C LEU A 168 -0.19 -8.71 17.64
N TYR A 169 0.29 -8.99 16.45
CA TYR A 169 0.03 -8.20 15.26
C TYR A 169 -0.88 -8.96 14.33
N GLU A 170 -1.87 -8.26 13.78
CA GLU A 170 -2.75 -8.75 12.75
C GLU A 170 -2.38 -8.14 11.42
N LEU A 171 -2.23 -9.02 10.44
CA LEU A 171 -2.09 -8.65 9.04
C LEU A 171 -3.45 -8.80 8.38
N SER A 172 -3.89 -7.76 7.70
CA SER A 172 -5.17 -7.73 7.01
C SER A 172 -5.01 -7.09 5.64
N THR A 173 -6.01 -7.27 4.77
CA THR A 173 -5.97 -6.77 3.40
C THR A 173 -7.35 -6.30 2.94
N VAL A 174 -7.41 -5.56 1.83
CA VAL A 174 -8.69 -5.18 1.24
C VAL A 174 -9.33 -6.40 0.55
N PRO A 175 -10.64 -6.67 0.76
CA PRO A 175 -11.37 -7.68 -0.01
C PRO A 175 -11.43 -7.30 -1.49
N TYR A 176 -11.28 -8.27 -2.37
CA TYR A 176 -11.50 -8.08 -3.79
C TYR A 176 -12.31 -9.27 -4.34
N PRO A 177 -13.39 -9.02 -5.11
CA PRO A 177 -14.00 -7.71 -5.38
C PRO A 177 -14.61 -7.11 -4.09
N ALA A 178 -14.49 -5.79 -3.91
CA ALA A 178 -14.90 -5.13 -2.67
C ALA A 178 -16.43 -4.99 -2.59
N PRO A 179 -17.14 -5.61 -1.63
CA PRO A 179 -18.58 -5.41 -1.44
C PRO A 179 -18.80 -4.06 -0.74
N ILE A 180 -18.76 -2.95 -1.48
CA ILE A 180 -18.91 -1.61 -0.90
C ILE A 180 -20.39 -1.34 -0.61
N LYS A 181 -20.91 -1.92 0.47
CA LYS A 181 -22.23 -1.63 1.06
C LYS A 181 -22.10 -0.73 2.29
N GLY A 182 -21.32 0.35 2.18
CA GLY A 182 -21.22 1.41 3.19
C GLY A 182 -19.95 1.43 4.05
N VAL A 183 -19.45 0.27 4.49
CA VAL A 183 -18.20 0.16 5.28
C VAL A 183 -17.25 -0.85 4.64
N LEU A 184 -15.99 -0.47 4.46
CA LEU A 184 -14.95 -1.38 3.97
C LEU A 184 -14.39 -2.16 5.16
N ILE A 185 -14.64 -3.47 5.16
CA ILE A 185 -14.13 -4.40 6.18
C ILE A 185 -12.92 -5.11 5.58
N THR A 186 -11.77 -5.04 6.25
CA THR A 186 -10.56 -5.73 5.82
C THR A 186 -10.66 -7.23 6.11
N LEU A 187 -10.06 -8.04 5.23
CA LEU A 187 -9.93 -9.48 5.41
C LEU A 187 -8.64 -9.79 6.17
N ARG A 188 -8.73 -10.59 7.23
CA ARG A 188 -7.56 -11.04 7.98
C ARG A 188 -6.75 -12.05 7.14
N LEU A 189 -5.46 -11.76 6.96
CA LEU A 189 -4.50 -12.65 6.32
C LEU A 189 -3.87 -13.59 7.36
N ASP A 190 -3.21 -13.01 8.36
CA ASP A 190 -2.44 -13.77 9.33
C ASP A 190 -2.35 -13.04 10.67
N LEU A 191 -1.91 -13.77 11.68
CA LEU A 191 -1.54 -13.26 12.99
C LEU A 191 -0.06 -13.54 13.20
N TRP A 192 0.68 -12.53 13.63
CA TRP A 192 2.09 -12.64 13.97
C TRP A 192 2.30 -12.38 15.46
N ASN A 193 3.04 -13.27 16.11
CA ASN A 193 3.40 -13.19 17.51
C ASN A 193 4.78 -13.82 17.70
N LYS A 194 5.67 -13.17 18.45
CA LYS A 194 7.00 -13.69 18.82
C LYS A 194 7.74 -14.35 17.65
N ARG A 195 7.95 -13.60 16.57
CA ARG A 195 8.68 -14.05 15.35
C ARG A 195 8.01 -15.14 14.51
N LYS A 196 6.74 -15.49 14.78
CA LYS A 196 6.04 -16.55 14.04
C LYS A 196 4.71 -16.07 13.49
N PHE A 197 4.51 -16.33 12.19
CA PHE A 197 3.21 -16.27 11.52
C PHE A 197 2.41 -17.54 11.83
N GLN A 198 1.15 -17.40 12.22
CA GLN A 198 0.30 -18.53 12.60
C GLN A 198 -0.11 -19.38 11.40
N LYS A 199 -0.57 -18.74 10.31
CA LYS A 199 -1.03 -19.42 9.09
C LYS A 199 0.03 -19.50 8.01
N GLN A 200 1.09 -18.68 8.11
CA GLN A 200 2.17 -18.55 7.13
C GLN A 200 1.67 -18.19 5.72
N THR A 201 0.51 -17.56 5.61
CA THR A 201 -0.13 -17.27 4.33
C THR A 201 0.72 -16.32 3.47
N ASP A 202 0.61 -16.45 2.15
CA ASP A 202 1.14 -15.45 1.23
C ASP A 202 0.43 -14.11 1.44
N LEU A 203 1.22 -13.04 1.58
CA LEU A 203 0.73 -11.71 1.89
C LEU A 203 0.14 -11.00 0.68
N TYR A 204 0.63 -11.32 -0.52
CA TYR A 204 0.27 -10.66 -1.77
C TYR A 204 -0.25 -11.67 -2.80
N ARG A 205 -1.12 -12.58 -2.35
CA ARG A 205 -1.80 -13.53 -3.22
C ARG A 205 -2.57 -12.78 -4.31
N ASP A 206 -2.52 -13.30 -5.53
CA ASP A 206 -3.35 -12.80 -6.62
C ASP A 206 -4.85 -12.93 -6.28
N LYS A 207 -5.54 -11.79 -6.33
CA LYS A 207 -6.99 -11.68 -6.05
C LYS A 207 -7.81 -11.43 -7.31
N VAL A 208 -7.17 -11.08 -8.43
CA VAL A 208 -7.89 -10.65 -9.64
C VAL A 208 -8.18 -11.79 -10.60
N SER A 209 -7.46 -12.92 -10.51
CA SER A 209 -7.69 -14.10 -11.35
C SER A 209 -9.03 -14.81 -11.10
N ASN A 210 -9.65 -14.64 -9.94
CA ASN A 210 -10.95 -15.25 -9.63
C ASN A 210 -11.88 -14.27 -8.92
N LEU A 211 -12.95 -13.88 -9.60
CA LEU A 211 -13.97 -12.97 -9.07
C LEU A 211 -15.00 -13.66 -8.16
N GLN A 212 -14.84 -14.96 -7.87
CA GLN A 212 -15.70 -15.74 -6.98
C GLN A 212 -17.19 -15.68 -7.37
N GLY A 213 -17.47 -15.73 -8.68
CA GLY A 213 -18.82 -15.63 -9.22
C GLY A 213 -19.40 -14.21 -9.27
N ASN A 214 -18.65 -13.17 -8.87
CA ASN A 214 -19.08 -11.79 -9.03
C ASN A 214 -18.86 -11.30 -10.47
N SER A 215 -19.81 -10.52 -10.99
CA SER A 215 -19.71 -9.87 -12.30
C SER A 215 -18.83 -8.61 -12.26
N LEU A 216 -17.89 -8.48 -13.20
CA LEU A 216 -17.15 -7.23 -13.41
C LEU A 216 -17.97 -6.28 -14.30
N LYS A 217 -18.23 -5.07 -13.82
CA LYS A 217 -18.86 -4.02 -14.64
C LYS A 217 -17.79 -3.38 -15.52
N VAL A 218 -17.88 -3.59 -16.83
CA VAL A 218 -17.02 -2.96 -17.83
C VAL A 218 -17.76 -1.78 -18.45
N VAL A 219 -17.09 -0.62 -18.49
CA VAL A 219 -17.63 0.57 -19.16
C VAL A 219 -16.91 0.72 -20.49
N THR A 220 -17.67 0.78 -21.57
CA THR A 220 -17.17 1.03 -22.93
C THR A 220 -17.95 2.17 -23.56
N PHE A 221 -17.37 2.78 -24.60
CA PHE A 221 -17.95 3.89 -25.34
C PHE A 221 -18.29 3.45 -26.75
N ASN A 222 -19.29 4.07 -27.37
CA ASN A 222 -19.59 3.79 -28.77
C ASN A 222 -18.55 4.44 -29.68
N TYR A 223 -17.69 3.61 -30.26
CA TYR A 223 -16.61 4.05 -31.14
C TYR A 223 -16.28 2.98 -32.17
N ILE A 224 -16.29 3.31 -33.46
CA ILE A 224 -15.95 2.37 -34.54
C ILE A 224 -14.43 2.42 -34.77
N PRO A 225 -13.71 1.28 -34.83
CA PRO A 225 -14.21 -0.11 -34.79
C PRO A 225 -14.16 -0.77 -33.40
N SER A 226 -13.84 -0.03 -32.34
CA SER A 226 -13.61 -0.56 -30.98
C SER A 226 -14.84 -1.20 -30.33
N ALA A 227 -15.97 -0.51 -30.28
CA ALA A 227 -17.20 -0.99 -29.64
C ALA A 227 -18.42 -0.33 -30.29
N ILE A 228 -19.31 -1.16 -30.81
CA ILE A 228 -20.49 -0.77 -31.57
C ILE A 228 -21.73 -1.13 -30.76
N LYS A 229 -22.46 -0.09 -30.36
CA LYS A 229 -23.75 -0.24 -29.68
C LYS A 229 -24.77 -0.74 -30.70
N ASN A 230 -25.51 -1.79 -30.34
CA ASN A 230 -26.59 -2.27 -31.20
C ASN A 230 -27.75 -1.25 -31.15
N MET A 231 -28.17 -0.72 -32.30
CA MET A 231 -29.28 0.25 -32.37
C MET A 231 -30.67 -0.42 -32.30
N LEU A 232 -30.73 -1.76 -32.28
CA LEU A 232 -31.97 -2.54 -32.45
C LEU A 232 -32.50 -3.20 -31.16
N THR A 233 -31.93 -2.93 -29.99
CA THR A 233 -32.50 -3.45 -28.72
C THR A 233 -33.60 -2.53 -28.23
N ASN A 234 -34.84 -3.03 -28.26
CA ASN A 234 -36.02 -2.41 -27.65
C ASN A 234 -35.73 -2.06 -26.19
N GLU A 235 -36.30 -0.97 -25.69
CA GLU A 235 -36.04 -0.34 -24.37
C GLU A 235 -36.30 -1.24 -23.14
N ASN A 236 -36.72 -2.49 -23.32
CA ASN A 236 -37.08 -3.42 -22.24
C ASN A 236 -36.05 -4.52 -21.94
N ASP A 237 -34.96 -4.62 -22.71
CA ASP A 237 -33.85 -5.52 -22.38
C ASP A 237 -32.80 -4.78 -21.54
N GLU A 238 -32.67 -5.12 -20.26
CA GLU A 238 -31.61 -4.64 -19.36
C GLU A 238 -30.18 -5.02 -19.85
N ASN A 239 -30.10 -5.85 -20.89
CA ASN A 239 -28.89 -6.20 -21.65
C ASN A 239 -28.80 -5.44 -22.98
N SER A 240 -29.03 -4.11 -22.99
CA SER A 240 -28.75 -3.26 -24.16
C SER A 240 -27.22 -3.11 -24.37
N GLY A 241 -26.57 -4.20 -24.78
CA GLY A 241 -25.13 -4.34 -24.83
C GLY A 241 -24.49 -3.73 -26.08
N TYR A 242 -23.22 -3.41 -25.94
CA TYR A 242 -22.30 -3.31 -27.06
C TYR A 242 -21.99 -4.73 -27.52
N ASN A 243 -22.15 -5.05 -28.80
CA ASN A 243 -22.20 -6.45 -29.27
C ASN A 243 -21.10 -6.79 -30.28
N LYS A 244 -20.46 -5.77 -30.85
CA LYS A 244 -19.42 -5.93 -31.87
C LYS A 244 -18.33 -4.89 -31.67
N GLY A 245 -17.12 -5.26 -32.04
CA GLY A 245 -15.98 -4.34 -32.06
C GLY A 245 -14.76 -4.98 -31.42
N LEU A 246 -13.59 -4.47 -31.81
CA LEU A 246 -12.30 -5.04 -31.45
C LEU A 246 -12.10 -5.12 -29.93
N GLU A 247 -12.60 -4.13 -29.17
CA GLU A 247 -12.49 -4.13 -27.71
C GLU A 247 -13.47 -5.10 -27.04
N ILE A 248 -14.54 -5.52 -27.73
CA ILE A 248 -15.53 -6.47 -27.21
C ILE A 248 -15.06 -7.90 -27.41
N GLU A 249 -14.40 -8.18 -28.52
CA GLU A 249 -13.84 -9.50 -28.81
C GLU A 249 -12.67 -9.88 -27.90
N VAL A 250 -12.07 -8.90 -27.23
CA VAL A 250 -10.90 -9.07 -26.34
C VAL A 250 -11.31 -9.10 -24.85
N LEU A 251 -12.59 -8.84 -24.53
CA LEU A 251 -13.14 -8.88 -23.17
C LEU A 251 -13.60 -10.30 -22.77
#